data_AF-A0A9D6LH40-F1
#
_entry.id   AF-A0A9D6LH40-F1
#
_cell.length_a   1.000
_cell.length_b   1.000
_cell.length_c   1.000
_cell.angle_alpha   90.00
_cell.angle_beta   90.00
_cell.angle_gamma   90.00
#
_symmetry.space_group_name_H-M   'P 1'
#
loop_
_entity.id
_entity.type
_entity.pdbx_description
1 polymer ?
#
loop_
_entity_poly.entity_id
_entity_poly.type
_entity_poly.pdbx_seq_one_letter_code
_entity_poly.pdbx_strand_id
1 'polypeptide(L)'
;MPFPRAHITEDQWKTYFAEVKKMHGASQREFPAEHLAVYEDRDAGLFWAFTTPGHAAHPAWVTRRVVEQAGEVSTSQIGYFAGDEPAFAKLFNAYLALTEKTVKNLQDEKSGNKAAVLPKISFTQAQKMVQQSKQKSGYAEYLSEFSQHNNRHKLDSKSGCYLLTGTEIKLILILNDKAVESAVADVDNDKARCFKRIYTGAEMLKPPHTPFAIELIIK
;
A
#
# COMPACT_ATOMS: atom_id res chain seq x y z
N MET A 1 -27.13 -5.01 -5.49
CA MET A 1 -26.58 -6.22 -4.83
C MET A 1 -26.86 -7.41 -5.73
N PRO A 2 -25.86 -8.26 -6.06
CA PRO A 2 -26.05 -9.36 -7.01
C PRO A 2 -26.91 -10.51 -6.46
N PHE A 3 -26.96 -10.71 -5.14
CA PHE A 3 -27.77 -11.78 -4.52
C PHE A 3 -28.50 -11.27 -3.26
N PRO A 4 -29.65 -11.86 -2.89
CA PRO A 4 -30.47 -11.41 -1.76
C PRO A 4 -29.94 -11.84 -0.38
N ARG A 5 -29.00 -12.79 -0.32
CA ARG A 5 -28.38 -13.30 0.91
C ARG A 5 -26.87 -13.45 0.72
N ALA A 6 -26.11 -13.31 1.81
CA ALA A 6 -24.65 -13.43 1.78
C ALA A 6 -24.16 -14.87 1.51
N HIS A 7 -24.87 -15.87 2.03
CA HIS A 7 -24.61 -17.27 1.70
C HIS A 7 -25.15 -17.58 0.30
N ILE A 8 -24.25 -17.99 -0.59
CA ILE A 8 -24.48 -18.31 -1.99
C ILE A 8 -23.96 -19.71 -2.31
N THR A 9 -24.30 -20.24 -3.49
CA THR A 9 -23.70 -21.48 -3.98
C THR A 9 -22.34 -21.24 -4.64
N GLU A 10 -21.54 -22.29 -4.76
CA GLU A 10 -20.28 -22.23 -5.50
C GLU A 10 -20.49 -21.86 -6.98
N ASP A 11 -21.59 -22.32 -7.59
CA ASP A 11 -21.94 -21.94 -8.97
C ASP A 11 -22.27 -20.45 -9.09
N GLN A 12 -23.00 -19.89 -8.13
CA GLN A 12 -23.25 -18.45 -8.08
C GLN A 12 -21.94 -17.66 -7.95
N TRP A 13 -21.00 -18.15 -7.14
CA TRP A 13 -19.66 -17.57 -7.03
C TRP A 13 -18.90 -17.63 -8.35
N LYS A 14 -18.88 -18.79 -9.04
CA LYS A 14 -18.19 -18.98 -10.32
C LYS A 14 -18.76 -18.08 -11.41
N THR A 15 -20.09 -18.01 -11.52
CA THR A 15 -20.77 -17.15 -12.48
C THR A 15 -20.41 -15.69 -12.26
N TYR A 16 -20.53 -15.19 -11.02
CA TYR A 16 -20.23 -13.79 -10.73
C TYR A 16 -18.74 -13.46 -10.89
N PHE A 17 -17.84 -14.37 -10.50
CA PHE A 17 -16.41 -14.23 -10.73
C PHE A 17 -16.08 -14.13 -12.23
N ALA A 18 -16.67 -14.99 -13.06
CA ALA A 18 -16.47 -14.95 -14.51
C ALA A 18 -16.99 -13.64 -15.13
N GLU A 19 -18.14 -13.13 -14.67
CA GLU A 19 -18.68 -11.84 -15.09
C GLU A 19 -17.74 -10.67 -14.76
N VAL A 20 -17.30 -10.57 -13.49
CA VAL A 20 -16.36 -9.52 -13.07
C VAL A 20 -15.04 -9.63 -13.82
N LYS A 21 -14.50 -10.84 -14.00
CA LYS A 21 -13.27 -11.06 -14.77
C LYS A 21 -13.44 -10.67 -16.24
N LYS A 22 -14.59 -10.93 -16.85
CA LYS A 22 -14.89 -10.53 -18.23
C LYS A 22 -14.94 -9.00 -18.38
N MET A 23 -15.56 -8.31 -17.43
CA MET A 23 -15.75 -6.85 -17.50
C MET A 23 -14.49 -6.07 -17.07
N HIS A 24 -13.79 -6.55 -16.05
CA HIS A 24 -12.72 -5.82 -15.37
C HIS A 24 -11.38 -6.54 -15.39
N GLY A 25 -11.20 -7.56 -16.23
CA GLY A 25 -9.99 -8.40 -16.26
C GLY A 25 -8.69 -7.63 -16.50
N ALA A 26 -8.72 -6.51 -17.21
CA ALA A 26 -7.56 -5.65 -17.42
C ALA A 26 -7.04 -4.99 -16.12
N SER A 27 -7.90 -4.89 -15.11
CA SER A 27 -7.58 -4.32 -13.79
C SER A 27 -7.11 -5.38 -12.77
N GLN A 28 -7.05 -6.65 -13.19
CA GLN A 28 -6.77 -7.76 -12.30
C GLN A 28 -5.42 -7.62 -11.62
N ARG A 29 -5.41 -7.83 -10.30
CA ARG A 29 -4.21 -7.94 -9.47
C ARG A 29 -4.30 -9.22 -8.67
N GLU A 30 -3.29 -10.07 -8.82
CA GLU A 30 -3.18 -11.31 -8.06
C GLU A 30 -2.32 -11.10 -6.83
N PHE A 31 -2.72 -11.76 -5.75
CA PHE A 31 -2.02 -11.81 -4.47
C PHE A 31 -1.88 -13.28 -4.07
N PRO A 32 -0.90 -14.00 -4.66
CA PRO A 32 -0.80 -15.45 -4.51
C PRO A 32 -0.53 -15.90 -3.07
N ALA A 33 0.25 -15.13 -2.30
CA ALA A 33 0.56 -15.44 -0.91
C ALA A 33 -0.68 -15.32 -0.01
N GLU A 34 -1.59 -14.41 -0.35
CA GLU A 34 -2.84 -14.18 0.35
C GLU A 34 -4.00 -14.97 -0.25
N HIS A 35 -3.79 -15.73 -1.32
CA HIS A 35 -4.84 -16.45 -2.05
C HIS A 35 -6.02 -15.55 -2.46
N LEU A 36 -5.71 -14.39 -3.08
CA LEU A 36 -6.71 -13.43 -3.54
C LEU A 36 -6.49 -13.00 -5.00
N ALA A 37 -7.60 -12.72 -5.68
CA ALA A 37 -7.65 -12.01 -6.96
C ALA A 37 -8.52 -10.75 -6.80
N VAL A 38 -7.94 -9.59 -7.11
CA VAL A 38 -8.60 -8.28 -6.94
C VAL A 38 -8.85 -7.64 -8.29
N TYR A 39 -10.02 -7.05 -8.44
CA TYR A 39 -10.45 -6.27 -9.62
C TYR A 39 -10.91 -4.89 -9.17
N GLU A 40 -10.79 -3.90 -10.05
CA GLU A 40 -11.20 -2.53 -9.78
C GLU A 40 -11.97 -1.91 -10.95
N ASP A 41 -12.94 -1.07 -10.59
CA ASP A 41 -13.58 -0.10 -11.46
C ASP A 41 -13.35 1.27 -10.81
N ARG A 42 -12.38 2.01 -11.35
CA ARG A 42 -11.95 3.30 -10.79
C ARG A 42 -13.02 4.38 -10.95
N ASP A 43 -13.78 4.33 -12.03
CA ASP A 43 -14.81 5.33 -12.33
C ASP A 43 -16.00 5.17 -11.37
N ALA A 44 -16.36 3.92 -11.04
CA ALA A 44 -17.41 3.62 -10.07
C ALA A 44 -16.93 3.60 -8.61
N GLY A 45 -15.62 3.67 -8.38
CA GLY A 45 -14.99 3.51 -7.06
C GLY A 45 -15.18 2.11 -6.46
N LEU A 46 -15.32 1.08 -7.29
CA LEU A 46 -15.61 -0.30 -6.88
C LEU A 46 -14.35 -1.15 -6.89
N PHE A 47 -14.23 -2.03 -5.90
CA PHE A 47 -13.20 -3.05 -5.85
C PHE A 47 -13.81 -4.38 -5.43
N TRP A 48 -13.41 -5.45 -6.10
CA TRP A 48 -13.78 -6.82 -5.78
C TRP A 48 -12.54 -7.59 -5.35
N ALA A 49 -12.61 -8.29 -4.23
CA ALA A 49 -11.58 -9.21 -3.78
C ALA A 49 -12.19 -10.61 -3.70
N PHE A 50 -11.79 -11.48 -4.63
CA PHE A 50 -12.19 -12.88 -4.68
C PHE A 50 -11.13 -13.75 -4.02
N THR A 51 -11.55 -14.67 -3.16
CA THR A 51 -10.68 -15.72 -2.63
C THR A 51 -10.36 -16.74 -3.72
N THR A 52 -9.11 -17.20 -3.80
CA THR A 52 -8.69 -18.30 -4.68
C THR A 52 -8.46 -19.57 -3.86
N PRO A 53 -8.34 -20.76 -4.49
CA PRO A 53 -8.03 -21.99 -3.78
C PRO A 53 -6.80 -21.85 -2.87
N GLY A 54 -6.92 -22.35 -1.64
CA GLY A 54 -5.93 -22.20 -0.57
C GLY A 54 -6.28 -21.14 0.47
N HIS A 55 -7.20 -20.22 0.18
CA HIS A 55 -7.75 -19.31 1.19
C HIS A 55 -8.77 -20.04 2.07
N ALA A 56 -8.73 -19.84 3.39
CA ALA A 56 -9.65 -20.50 4.33
C ALA A 56 -11.13 -20.17 4.08
N ALA A 57 -11.42 -18.97 3.58
CA ALA A 57 -12.78 -18.53 3.23
C ALA A 57 -13.19 -18.87 1.79
N HIS A 58 -12.35 -19.57 1.01
CA HIS A 58 -12.71 -19.91 -0.35
C HIS A 58 -13.86 -20.94 -0.39
N PRO A 59 -14.90 -20.74 -1.23
CA PRO A 59 -15.14 -19.61 -2.13
C PRO A 59 -15.89 -18.45 -1.46
N ALA A 60 -15.36 -17.24 -1.57
CA ALA A 60 -15.99 -16.00 -1.14
C ALA A 60 -15.50 -14.79 -1.95
N TRP A 61 -16.22 -13.67 -1.84
CA TRP A 61 -15.68 -12.37 -2.23
C TRP A 61 -16.19 -11.24 -1.33
N VAL A 62 -15.45 -10.14 -1.35
CA VAL A 62 -15.83 -8.87 -0.75
C VAL A 62 -15.82 -7.81 -1.85
N THR A 63 -16.89 -7.02 -1.92
CA THR A 63 -16.97 -5.83 -2.76
C THR A 63 -17.00 -4.60 -1.87
N ARG A 64 -16.12 -3.64 -2.15
CA ARG A 64 -16.13 -2.32 -1.51
C ARG A 64 -16.43 -1.25 -2.55
N ARG A 65 -17.14 -0.22 -2.14
CA ARG A 65 -17.35 1.01 -2.89
C ARG A 65 -16.85 2.18 -2.05
N VAL A 66 -16.04 3.04 -2.65
CA VAL A 66 -15.62 4.32 -2.08
C VAL A 66 -16.27 5.42 -2.90
N VAL A 67 -17.09 6.25 -2.27
CA VAL A 67 -17.78 7.36 -2.95
C VAL A 67 -17.47 8.65 -2.23
N GLU A 68 -16.96 9.62 -2.99
CA GLU A 68 -16.80 10.99 -2.54
C GLU A 68 -18.05 11.80 -2.92
N GLN A 69 -18.74 12.35 -1.94
CA GLN A 69 -19.89 13.25 -2.14
C GLN A 69 -19.77 14.47 -1.24
N ALA A 70 -19.85 15.67 -1.82
CA ALA A 70 -19.85 16.94 -1.10
C ALA A 70 -18.67 17.13 -0.10
N GLY A 71 -17.50 16.55 -0.42
CA GLY A 71 -16.32 16.60 0.45
C GLY A 71 -16.21 15.45 1.46
N GLU A 72 -17.31 14.72 1.71
CA GLU A 72 -17.30 13.54 2.57
C GLU A 72 -16.95 12.27 1.78
N VAL A 73 -16.07 11.45 2.35
CA VAL A 73 -15.76 10.11 1.84
C VAL A 73 -16.67 9.12 2.55
N SER A 74 -17.57 8.50 1.79
CA SER A 74 -18.42 7.41 2.25
C SER A 74 -17.92 6.08 1.71
N THR A 75 -18.10 5.01 2.47
CA THR A 75 -17.79 3.66 2.00
C THR A 75 -18.93 2.70 2.28
N SER A 76 -19.10 1.74 1.38
CA SER A 76 -20.01 0.62 1.57
C SER A 76 -19.29 -0.68 1.24
N GLN A 77 -19.45 -1.69 2.08
CA GLN A 77 -18.90 -3.02 1.86
C GLN A 77 -20.02 -4.05 1.87
N ILE A 78 -19.99 -4.96 0.90
CA ILE A 78 -20.83 -6.15 0.84
C ILE A 78 -19.96 -7.36 0.58
N GLY A 79 -20.39 -8.54 0.98
CA GLY A 79 -19.63 -9.76 0.76
C GLY A 79 -20.52 -10.97 0.73
N TYR A 80 -20.03 -12.00 0.05
CA TYR A 80 -20.75 -13.24 -0.19
C TYR A 80 -19.80 -14.43 -0.02
N PHE A 81 -20.35 -15.56 0.42
CA PHE A 81 -19.59 -16.77 0.68
C PHE A 81 -20.38 -18.01 0.27
N ALA A 82 -19.66 -18.98 -0.27
CA ALA A 82 -20.08 -20.37 -0.44
C ALA A 82 -19.25 -21.33 0.43
N GLY A 83 -18.11 -20.85 0.97
CA GLY A 83 -17.22 -21.61 1.84
C GLY A 83 -17.57 -21.49 3.32
N ASP A 84 -16.56 -21.61 4.17
CA ASP A 84 -16.71 -21.54 5.63
C ASP A 84 -17.10 -20.13 6.10
N GLU A 85 -18.26 -20.02 6.76
CA GLU A 85 -18.80 -18.74 7.26
C GLU A 85 -17.89 -18.08 8.32
N PRO A 86 -17.35 -18.79 9.34
CA PRO A 86 -16.38 -18.21 10.26
C PRO A 86 -15.13 -17.64 9.59
N ALA A 87 -14.56 -18.35 8.60
CA ALA A 87 -13.42 -17.87 7.83
C ALA A 87 -13.78 -16.65 6.98
N PHE A 88 -14.96 -16.66 6.37
CA PHE A 88 -15.49 -15.50 5.64
C PHE A 88 -15.69 -14.29 6.55
N ALA A 89 -16.26 -14.47 7.75
CA ALA A 89 -16.45 -13.39 8.71
C ALA A 89 -15.12 -12.73 9.09
N LYS A 90 -14.05 -13.52 9.27
CA LYS A 90 -12.69 -12.99 9.49
C LYS A 90 -12.19 -12.16 8.31
N LEU A 91 -12.35 -12.67 7.08
CA LEU A 91 -12.00 -11.94 5.86
C LEU A 91 -12.79 -10.62 5.75
N PHE A 92 -14.10 -10.67 5.93
CA PHE A 92 -14.99 -9.53 5.84
C PHE A 92 -14.60 -8.43 6.84
N ASN A 93 -14.33 -8.81 8.10
CA ASN A 93 -13.90 -7.89 9.14
C ASN A 93 -12.50 -7.29 8.86
N ALA A 94 -11.58 -8.08 8.30
CA ALA A 94 -10.27 -7.55 7.89
C ALA A 94 -10.41 -6.47 6.80
N TYR A 95 -11.34 -6.65 5.86
CA TYR A 95 -11.65 -5.65 4.84
C TYR A 95 -12.40 -4.43 5.39
N LEU A 96 -13.25 -4.59 6.40
CA LEU A 96 -13.87 -3.45 7.11
C LEU A 96 -12.80 -2.59 7.77
N ALA A 97 -11.89 -3.20 8.54
CA ALA A 97 -10.81 -2.48 9.21
C ALA A 97 -9.86 -1.79 8.21
N LEU A 98 -9.57 -2.44 7.08
CA LEU A 98 -8.79 -1.82 5.99
C LEU A 98 -9.52 -0.62 5.39
N THR A 99 -10.84 -0.72 5.21
CA THR A 99 -11.68 0.33 4.65
C THR A 99 -11.75 1.54 5.58
N GLU A 100 -12.02 1.33 6.87
CA GLU A 100 -12.02 2.39 7.89
C GLU A 100 -10.70 3.15 7.93
N LYS A 101 -9.58 2.41 7.92
CA LYS A 101 -8.24 3.02 7.86
C LYS A 101 -8.05 3.84 6.58
N THR A 102 -8.51 3.32 5.44
CA THR A 102 -8.39 4.03 4.16
C THR A 102 -9.23 5.32 4.15
N VAL A 103 -10.45 5.28 4.65
CA VAL A 103 -11.34 6.46 4.74
C VAL A 103 -10.75 7.50 5.67
N LYS A 104 -10.31 7.09 6.86
CA LYS A 104 -9.68 8.01 7.81
C LYS A 104 -8.48 8.71 7.18
N ASN A 105 -7.64 7.97 6.48
CA ASN A 105 -6.50 8.56 5.77
C ASN A 105 -6.94 9.56 4.69
N LEU A 106 -7.96 9.24 3.89
CA LEU A 106 -8.48 10.15 2.85
C LEU A 106 -9.15 11.40 3.46
N GLN A 107 -9.78 11.28 4.62
CA GLN A 107 -10.38 12.42 5.35
C GLN A 107 -9.30 13.31 5.98
N ASP A 108 -8.25 12.71 6.56
CA ASP A 108 -7.08 13.42 7.08
C ASP A 108 -6.38 14.20 5.95
N GLU A 109 -6.29 13.61 4.74
CA GLU A 109 -5.78 14.27 3.53
C GLU A 109 -6.59 15.50 3.11
N LYS A 110 -7.93 15.41 3.12
CA LYS A 110 -8.81 16.54 2.77
C LYS A 110 -8.84 17.67 3.81
N SER A 111 -8.61 17.33 5.08
CA SER A 111 -8.66 18.29 6.19
C SER A 111 -7.40 19.16 6.31
N GLY A 112 -6.46 19.06 5.37
CA GLY A 112 -5.20 19.81 5.40
C GLY A 112 -4.22 19.33 6.48
N ASN A 113 -4.52 18.22 7.16
CA ASN A 113 -3.65 17.59 8.13
C ASN A 113 -2.64 16.73 7.38
N LYS A 114 -1.61 17.38 6.82
CA LYS A 114 -0.57 16.76 5.98
C LYS A 114 0.17 15.64 6.71
N ALA A 115 -0.32 14.42 6.56
CA ALA A 115 0.50 13.22 6.51
C ALA A 115 0.09 12.47 5.24
N ALA A 116 0.78 12.74 4.13
CA ALA A 116 0.54 12.06 2.86
C ALA A 116 0.62 10.54 3.06
N VAL A 117 -0.49 9.82 2.91
CA VAL A 117 -0.46 8.36 2.92
C VAL A 117 -0.30 7.89 1.49
N LEU A 118 0.96 7.82 1.05
CA LEU A 118 1.26 7.16 -0.21
C LEU A 118 0.71 5.73 -0.23
N PRO A 119 0.33 5.20 -1.42
CA PRO A 119 0.09 3.78 -1.57
C PRO A 119 1.30 3.03 -1.00
N LYS A 120 1.06 2.07 -0.08
CA LYS A 120 2.10 1.22 0.50
C LYS A 120 2.76 0.44 -0.64
N ILE A 121 3.81 0.99 -1.20
CA ILE A 121 4.60 0.37 -2.23
C ILE A 121 5.41 -0.77 -1.58
N SER A 122 5.47 -1.93 -2.21
CA SER A 122 6.26 -3.05 -1.69
C SER A 122 7.75 -2.77 -1.81
N PHE A 123 8.58 -3.43 -1.01
CA PHE A 123 10.04 -3.27 -1.09
C PHE A 123 10.56 -3.60 -2.50
N THR A 124 10.05 -4.66 -3.14
CA THR A 124 10.40 -5.03 -4.52
C THR A 124 10.02 -3.96 -5.54
N GLN A 125 8.88 -3.30 -5.36
CA GLN A 125 8.48 -2.19 -6.22
C GLN A 125 9.38 -0.97 -6.01
N ALA A 126 9.71 -0.65 -4.76
CA ALA A 126 10.65 0.42 -4.41
C ALA A 126 12.05 0.17 -5.00
N GLN A 127 12.52 -1.09 -5.01
CA GLN A 127 13.78 -1.45 -5.66
C GLN A 127 13.77 -1.18 -7.16
N LYS A 128 12.66 -1.45 -7.85
CA LYS A 128 12.53 -1.10 -9.28
C LYS A 128 12.66 0.41 -9.49
N MET A 129 12.09 1.22 -8.60
CA MET A 129 12.22 2.68 -8.67
C MET A 129 13.66 3.16 -8.45
N VAL A 130 14.41 2.50 -7.56
CA VAL A 130 15.85 2.79 -7.37
C VAL A 130 16.61 2.50 -8.66
N GLN A 131 16.36 1.36 -9.31
CA GLN A 131 17.01 1.03 -10.59
C GLN A 131 16.67 2.03 -11.69
N GLN A 132 15.40 2.45 -11.77
CA GLN A 132 14.98 3.50 -12.72
C GLN A 132 15.63 4.85 -12.42
N SER A 133 15.81 5.20 -11.14
CA SER A 133 16.48 6.45 -10.74
C SER A 133 17.96 6.42 -11.08
N LYS A 134 18.64 5.29 -10.86
CA LYS A 134 20.07 5.08 -11.22
C LYS A 134 20.36 5.26 -12.71
N GLN A 135 19.37 5.05 -13.58
CA GLN A 135 19.52 5.19 -15.03
C GLN A 135 19.34 6.63 -15.53
N LYS A 136 18.87 7.54 -14.69
CA LYS A 136 18.61 8.93 -15.05
C LYS A 136 19.80 9.83 -14.70
N SER A 137 19.97 10.90 -15.48
CA SER A 137 21.01 11.89 -15.25
C SER A 137 20.81 12.60 -13.90
N GLY A 138 21.92 12.94 -13.24
CA GLY A 138 21.92 13.62 -11.94
C GLY A 138 21.79 12.68 -10.73
N TYR A 139 21.67 11.36 -10.91
CA TYR A 139 21.51 10.44 -9.79
C TYR A 139 22.73 10.44 -8.86
N ALA A 140 23.94 10.36 -9.41
CA ALA A 140 25.17 10.27 -8.63
C ALA A 140 25.46 11.57 -7.89
N GLU A 141 25.27 12.71 -8.55
CA GLU A 141 25.40 14.05 -7.99
C GLU A 141 24.42 14.24 -6.84
N TYR A 142 23.13 13.92 -7.07
CA TYR A 142 22.11 14.04 -6.03
C TYR A 142 22.38 13.12 -4.84
N LEU A 143 22.90 11.90 -5.04
CA LEU A 143 23.24 11.00 -3.94
C LEU A 143 24.36 11.55 -3.05
N SER A 144 25.33 12.25 -3.65
CA SER A 144 26.39 12.97 -2.91
C SER A 144 25.80 14.12 -2.09
N GLU A 145 24.94 14.94 -2.70
CA GLU A 145 24.28 16.06 -2.03
C GLU A 145 23.34 15.59 -0.91
N PHE A 146 22.57 14.52 -1.15
CA PHE A 146 21.74 13.87 -0.15
C PHE A 146 22.56 13.44 1.05
N SER A 147 23.72 12.82 0.84
CA SER A 147 24.58 12.36 1.94
C SER A 147 25.10 13.53 2.78
N GLN A 148 25.48 14.64 2.14
CA GLN A 148 25.91 15.85 2.85
C GLN A 148 24.75 16.50 3.62
N HIS A 149 23.57 16.56 3.03
CA HIS A 149 22.35 17.08 3.68
C HIS A 149 21.99 16.23 4.90
N ASN A 150 21.93 14.91 4.74
CA ASN A 150 21.64 13.96 5.81
C ASN A 150 22.60 14.15 7.01
N ASN A 151 23.90 14.24 6.74
CA ASN A 151 24.93 14.44 7.76
C ASN A 151 24.83 15.81 8.44
N ARG A 152 24.55 16.87 7.68
CA ARG A 152 24.39 18.24 8.21
C ARG A 152 23.20 18.32 9.16
N HIS A 153 22.09 17.70 8.80
CA HIS A 153 20.86 17.68 9.60
C HIS A 153 20.86 16.59 10.68
N LYS A 154 21.83 15.65 10.62
CA LYS A 154 21.97 14.51 11.53
C LYS A 154 20.69 13.68 11.62
N LEU A 155 20.02 13.46 10.48
CA LEU A 155 18.69 12.84 10.45
C LEU A 155 18.74 11.45 11.07
N ASP A 156 19.73 10.64 10.72
CA ASP A 156 19.90 9.27 11.17
C ASP A 156 20.59 9.11 12.54
N SER A 157 21.38 10.10 12.97
CA SER A 157 22.23 9.98 14.17
C SER A 157 21.63 10.59 15.45
N LYS A 158 20.62 11.45 15.36
CA LYS A 158 19.99 12.09 16.55
C LYS A 158 18.89 11.27 17.23
N SER A 159 18.43 10.20 16.60
CA SER A 159 17.18 9.52 16.96
C SER A 159 17.35 8.28 17.84
N GLY A 160 18.60 7.88 18.12
CA GLY A 160 18.88 6.64 18.84
C GLY A 160 18.58 5.37 18.05
N CYS A 161 18.16 5.46 16.77
CA CYS A 161 17.82 4.29 15.97
C CYS A 161 19.01 3.32 15.79
N TYR A 162 20.24 3.83 15.76
CA TYR A 162 21.45 3.01 15.72
C TYR A 162 21.72 2.20 17.01
N LEU A 163 21.10 2.57 18.15
CA LEU A 163 21.22 1.84 19.41
C LEU A 163 20.29 0.63 19.48
N LEU A 164 19.32 0.53 18.56
CA LEU A 164 18.38 -0.57 18.53
C LEU A 164 19.05 -1.82 17.95
N THR A 165 18.86 -2.95 18.63
CA THR A 165 19.34 -4.25 18.17
C THR A 165 18.58 -4.68 16.91
N GLY A 166 19.30 -5.22 15.93
CA GLY A 166 18.70 -5.71 14.69
C GLY A 166 19.77 -6.10 13.67
N THR A 167 19.34 -6.77 12.61
CA THR A 167 20.18 -7.03 11.44
C THR A 167 20.43 -5.73 10.66
N GLU A 168 21.35 -5.79 9.70
CA GLU A 168 21.44 -4.79 8.64
C GLU A 168 20.06 -4.58 7.99
N ILE A 169 19.74 -3.32 7.66
CA ILE A 169 18.47 -2.93 7.05
C ILE A 169 18.76 -2.24 5.73
N LYS A 170 18.03 -2.64 4.69
CA LYS A 170 17.95 -1.88 3.44
C LYS A 170 16.72 -0.99 3.49
N LEU A 171 16.95 0.31 3.52
CA LEU A 171 15.90 1.31 3.55
C LEU A 171 15.86 2.06 2.22
N ILE A 172 14.73 2.01 1.53
CA ILE A 172 14.51 2.78 0.31
C ILE A 172 13.69 4.01 0.65
N LEU A 173 14.21 5.18 0.30
CA LEU A 173 13.49 6.44 0.40
C LEU A 173 12.97 6.81 -0.99
N ILE A 174 11.69 7.15 -1.07
CA ILE A 174 11.05 7.68 -2.27
C ILE A 174 10.78 9.15 -2.01
N LEU A 175 11.29 10.00 -2.89
CA LEU A 175 11.29 11.44 -2.75
C LEU A 175 10.35 12.07 -3.78
N ASN A 176 9.64 13.10 -3.31
CA ASN A 176 8.97 14.08 -4.15
C ASN A 176 9.85 15.33 -4.30
N ASP A 177 9.28 16.44 -4.80
CA ASP A 177 10.02 17.67 -5.10
C ASP A 177 10.68 18.35 -3.89
N LYS A 178 10.34 17.97 -2.64
CA LYS A 178 10.80 18.68 -1.42
C LYS A 178 11.05 17.81 -0.19
N ALA A 179 10.61 16.56 -0.19
CA ALA A 179 10.67 15.71 0.99
C ALA A 179 10.71 14.23 0.62
N VAL A 180 11.08 13.41 1.60
CA VAL A 180 10.84 11.97 1.54
C VAL A 180 9.35 11.73 1.65
N GLU A 181 8.76 11.29 0.55
CA GLU A 181 7.36 10.96 0.43
C GLU A 181 7.07 9.64 1.18
N SER A 182 7.93 8.62 1.04
CA SER A 182 7.85 7.38 1.81
C SER A 182 9.22 6.75 2.08
N ALA A 183 9.25 5.93 3.13
CA ALA A 183 10.39 5.07 3.46
C ALA A 183 9.93 3.60 3.54
N VAL A 184 10.62 2.69 2.86
CA VAL A 184 10.29 1.26 2.77
C VAL A 184 11.51 0.44 3.18
N ALA A 185 11.33 -0.53 4.07
CA ALA A 185 12.42 -1.39 4.53
C ALA A 185 12.21 -2.83 4.01
N ASP A 186 13.31 -3.57 3.85
CA ASP A 186 13.32 -4.99 3.50
C ASP A 186 12.82 -5.89 4.65
N VAL A 187 13.01 -5.43 5.89
CA VAL A 187 12.56 -6.12 7.12
C VAL A 187 11.68 -5.22 7.98
N ASP A 188 10.83 -5.83 8.82
CA ASP A 188 9.97 -5.12 9.77
C ASP A 188 10.37 -5.39 11.23
N ASN A 189 11.46 -4.76 11.67
CA ASN A 189 11.92 -4.77 13.06
C ASN A 189 11.90 -3.35 13.68
N ASP A 190 12.17 -3.24 14.99
CA ASP A 190 12.13 -1.96 15.70
C ASP A 190 13.08 -0.91 15.10
N LYS A 191 14.27 -1.35 14.69
CA LYS A 191 15.27 -0.50 14.05
C LYS A 191 14.76 0.04 12.70
N ALA A 192 14.15 -0.81 11.86
CA ALA A 192 13.55 -0.39 10.59
C ALA A 192 12.38 0.57 10.79
N ARG A 193 11.48 0.28 11.74
CA ARG A 193 10.37 1.18 12.10
C ARG A 193 10.87 2.53 12.60
N CYS A 194 11.96 2.56 13.38
CA CYS A 194 12.60 3.77 13.85
C CYS A 194 13.09 4.63 12.67
N PHE A 195 13.91 4.08 11.77
CA PHE A 195 14.41 4.84 10.62
C PHE A 195 13.31 5.30 9.66
N LYS A 196 12.29 4.47 9.42
CA LYS A 196 11.13 4.89 8.60
C LYS A 196 10.46 6.13 9.17
N ARG A 197 10.30 6.22 10.49
CA ARG A 197 9.70 7.38 11.18
C ARG A 197 10.55 8.64 11.05
N ILE A 198 11.87 8.49 11.08
CA ILE A 198 12.81 9.60 10.97
C ILE A 198 12.83 10.18 9.55
N TYR A 199 12.85 9.31 8.54
CA TYR A 199 12.99 9.77 7.17
C TYR A 199 11.65 10.18 6.55
N THR A 200 10.53 9.53 6.86
CA THR A 200 9.24 9.88 6.23
C THR A 200 8.85 11.31 6.58
N GLY A 201 8.66 12.15 5.56
CA GLY A 201 8.35 13.57 5.72
C GLY A 201 9.57 14.48 5.94
N ALA A 202 10.79 13.94 6.03
CA ALA A 202 11.99 14.75 6.16
C ALA A 202 12.20 15.61 4.91
N GLU A 203 12.47 16.90 5.11
CA GLU A 203 12.76 17.84 4.02
C GLU A 203 14.09 17.49 3.35
N MET A 204 14.07 17.50 2.01
CA MET A 204 15.19 17.11 1.16
C MET A 204 15.43 18.16 0.10
N LEU A 205 16.67 18.20 -0.41
CA LEU A 205 17.00 18.93 -1.63
C LEU A 205 16.11 18.44 -2.77
N LYS A 206 15.73 19.34 -3.68
CA LYS A 206 14.89 18.98 -4.83
C LYS A 206 15.64 17.98 -5.73
N PRO A 207 15.09 16.77 -6.00
CA PRO A 207 15.74 15.82 -6.89
C PRO A 207 15.69 16.29 -8.36
N PRO A 208 16.61 15.80 -9.21
CA PRO A 208 16.66 16.17 -10.63
C PRO A 208 15.42 15.73 -11.43
N HIS A 209 14.67 14.74 -10.93
CA HIS A 209 13.41 14.28 -11.49
C HIS A 209 12.54 13.65 -10.41
N THR A 210 11.23 13.55 -10.64
CA THR A 210 10.30 12.84 -9.76
C THR A 210 9.50 11.76 -10.51
N PRO A 211 9.13 10.65 -9.84
CA PRO A 211 9.61 10.23 -8.52
C PRO A 211 11.12 9.90 -8.55
N PHE A 212 11.80 10.07 -7.42
CA PHE A 212 13.22 9.73 -7.22
C PHE A 212 13.34 8.75 -6.07
N ALA A 213 14.13 7.70 -6.21
CA ALA A 213 14.33 6.73 -5.14
C ALA A 213 15.80 6.45 -4.87
N ILE A 214 16.16 6.41 -3.58
CA ILE A 214 17.51 6.07 -3.11
C ILE A 214 17.44 4.89 -2.15
N GLU A 215 18.49 4.07 -2.17
CA GLU A 215 18.66 2.96 -1.25
C GLU A 215 19.76 3.32 -0.23
N LEU A 216 19.45 3.14 1.04
CA LEU A 216 20.36 3.28 2.17
C LEU A 216 20.59 1.91 2.80
N ILE A 217 21.85 1.59 3.07
CA ILE A 217 22.23 0.39 3.81
C ILE A 217 22.60 0.84 5.23
N ILE A 218 21.82 0.39 6.21
CA ILE A 218 21.95 0.78 7.60
C ILE A 218 22.47 -0.43 8.40
N LYS A 219 23.64 -0.28 8.99
CA LYS A 219 24.29 -1.31 9.81
C LYS A 219 23.79 -1.27 11.25
#